data_AF-A0A218WX05-F1
#
_entry.id   AF-A0A218WX05-F1
#
_cell.length_a   1.000
_cell.length_b   1.000
_cell.length_c   1.000
_cell.angle_alpha   90.00
_cell.angle_beta   90.00
_cell.angle_gamma   90.00
#
_symmetry.space_group_name_H-M   'P 1'
#
loop_
_entity.id
_entity.type
_entity.pdbx_description
1 polymer ?
#
loop_
_entity_poly.entity_id
_entity_poly.type
_entity_poly.pdbx_seq_one_letter_code
_entity_poly.pdbx_strand_id
1 'polypeptide(L)'
;MNLAALILCLSILSPLQCSLALNDPCEDPEIRRSPRDLRSDQITVLINGYSERRIPLIRSIAAAHSGSAVVSAVLVLWGNPSTPLDVINRLSRDLSSASFGPAAISVIPQSSTSLNSRFLPRREIKTRAVLVCDDDVEVDLRSVEFAFKIWASNPDRLIGLFARSHDLDLSRKEWIYTIHPDRYSIMLTKFMILSTEYLFKYSCEGGEAMARMRRLVDETQNCEDILMNFVVADETNAGPVLVGAEQARDHGDSRNEGEREEEVREVGLSTRRGEHRKRRGECITEFHRVLGRMPLRYSYGKVVNSVGEQGLCKKGGKLVFCDVQVGE
;
A
#
# COMPACT_ATOMS: atom_id res chain seq x y z
N MET A 1 -7.94 -77.29 -28.10
CA MET A 1 -8.27 -76.32 -29.18
C MET A 1 -8.97 -75.15 -28.49
N ASN A 2 -8.21 -74.11 -28.11
CA ASN A 2 -8.21 -72.78 -28.76
C ASN A 2 -9.61 -72.15 -28.70
N LEU A 3 -9.86 -71.00 -28.05
CA LEU A 3 -9.04 -69.79 -27.93
C LEU A 3 -9.54 -68.97 -26.71
N ALA A 4 -8.62 -68.48 -25.89
CA ALA A 4 -8.91 -67.52 -24.81
C ALA A 4 -9.09 -66.12 -25.40
N ALA A 5 -10.21 -65.46 -25.09
CA ALA A 5 -10.40 -64.02 -25.34
C ALA A 5 -9.99 -63.25 -24.08
N LEU A 6 -8.74 -62.76 -24.08
CA LEU A 6 -8.21 -61.88 -23.06
C LEU A 6 -8.73 -60.46 -23.33
N ILE A 7 -9.78 -60.04 -22.63
CA ILE A 7 -10.21 -58.63 -22.63
C ILE A 7 -9.24 -57.87 -21.73
N LEU A 8 -8.25 -57.22 -22.35
CA LEU A 8 -7.35 -56.30 -21.68
C LEU A 8 -8.14 -55.00 -21.40
N CYS A 9 -8.73 -54.87 -20.22
CA CYS A 9 -9.16 -53.56 -19.71
C CYS A 9 -7.92 -52.72 -19.43
N LEU A 10 -7.48 -51.95 -20.42
CA LEU A 10 -6.60 -50.80 -20.22
C LEU A 10 -7.36 -49.76 -19.40
N SER A 11 -7.25 -49.86 -18.08
CA SER A 11 -7.56 -48.76 -17.18
C SER A 11 -6.57 -47.64 -17.46
N ILE A 12 -6.97 -46.73 -18.34
CA ILE A 12 -6.32 -45.43 -18.51
C ILE A 12 -6.49 -44.72 -17.17
N LEU A 13 -5.47 -44.81 -16.32
CA LEU A 13 -5.27 -43.88 -15.22
C LEU A 13 -5.06 -42.52 -15.88
N SER A 14 -6.16 -41.79 -16.10
CA SER A 14 -6.09 -40.35 -16.26
C SER A 14 -5.27 -39.83 -15.09
N PRO A 15 -4.20 -39.05 -15.31
CA PRO A 15 -3.62 -38.36 -14.19
C PRO A 15 -4.76 -37.50 -13.66
N LEU A 16 -5.19 -37.75 -12.41
CA LEU A 16 -5.84 -36.70 -11.66
C LEU A 16 -4.84 -35.55 -11.72
N GLN A 17 -5.10 -34.59 -12.60
CA GLN A 17 -4.69 -33.22 -12.38
C GLN A 17 -5.32 -32.86 -11.06
N CYS A 18 -4.60 -33.15 -9.98
CA CYS A 18 -4.70 -32.41 -8.75
C CYS A 18 -4.22 -31.01 -9.12
N SER A 19 -5.07 -30.27 -9.84
CA SER A 19 -5.07 -28.82 -9.76
C SER A 19 -5.27 -28.55 -8.29
N LEU A 20 -4.17 -28.34 -7.57
CA LEU A 20 -4.17 -27.48 -6.40
C LEU A 20 -4.75 -26.18 -6.93
N ALA A 21 -6.07 -26.04 -6.87
CA ALA A 21 -6.71 -24.75 -6.96
C ALA A 21 -5.99 -23.95 -5.88
N LEU A 22 -5.16 -22.98 -6.29
CA LEU A 22 -4.84 -21.89 -5.40
C LEU A 22 -6.21 -21.39 -4.94
N ASN A 23 -6.55 -21.63 -3.69
CA ASN A 23 -7.82 -21.18 -3.14
C ASN A 23 -7.89 -19.67 -3.44
N ASP A 24 -8.88 -19.26 -4.22
CA ASP A 24 -9.10 -17.85 -4.49
C ASP A 24 -9.31 -17.18 -3.12
N PRO A 25 -8.46 -16.22 -2.72
CA PRO A 25 -8.60 -15.57 -1.42
C PRO A 25 -9.97 -14.88 -1.25
N CYS A 26 -10.67 -14.62 -2.35
CA CYS A 26 -12.03 -14.06 -2.35
C CYS A 26 -13.12 -15.09 -2.01
N GLU A 27 -12.85 -16.38 -2.16
CA GLU A 27 -13.80 -17.48 -1.87
C GLU A 27 -13.52 -18.17 -0.53
N ASP A 28 -12.45 -17.76 0.18
CA ASP A 28 -12.03 -18.38 1.43
C ASP A 28 -12.75 -17.78 2.65
N PRO A 29 -13.67 -18.52 3.30
CA PRO A 29 -14.42 -18.01 4.44
C PRO A 29 -13.54 -17.69 5.66
N GLU A 30 -12.37 -18.32 5.77
CA GLU A 30 -11.41 -18.05 6.86
C GLU A 30 -10.68 -16.71 6.68
N ILE A 31 -10.67 -16.16 5.46
CA ILE A 31 -10.14 -14.84 5.13
C ILE A 31 -11.20 -13.76 5.38
N ARG A 32 -12.45 -14.01 4.95
CA ARG A 32 -13.57 -13.06 5.10
C ARG A 32 -14.18 -13.09 6.51
N ARG A 33 -13.42 -12.59 7.49
CA ARG A 33 -13.83 -12.50 8.91
C ARG A 33 -14.81 -11.36 9.14
N SER A 34 -15.64 -11.47 10.18
CA SER A 34 -16.47 -10.34 10.62
C SER A 34 -15.57 -9.20 11.12
N PRO A 35 -15.89 -7.93 10.84
CA PRO A 35 -15.18 -6.79 11.42
C PRO A 35 -15.10 -6.84 12.96
N ARG A 36 -16.05 -7.51 13.62
CA ARG A 36 -16.07 -7.68 15.08
C ARG A 36 -14.94 -8.58 15.60
N ASP A 37 -14.48 -9.52 14.79
CA ASP A 37 -13.42 -10.48 15.14
C ASP A 37 -12.02 -9.91 14.86
N LEU A 38 -11.95 -8.79 14.14
CA LEU A 38 -10.71 -8.08 13.84
C LEU A 38 -10.33 -7.11 14.95
N ARG A 39 -9.04 -7.08 15.29
CA ARG A 39 -8.45 -6.15 16.27
C ARG A 39 -8.59 -4.71 15.79
N SER A 40 -9.12 -3.84 16.64
CA SER A 40 -9.28 -2.41 16.36
C SER A 40 -8.19 -1.53 16.98
N ASP A 41 -7.42 -2.09 17.91
CA ASP A 41 -6.38 -1.41 18.69
C ASP A 41 -4.99 -1.48 18.06
N GLN A 42 -4.85 -2.28 16.99
CA GLN A 42 -3.59 -2.46 16.26
C GLN A 42 -3.80 -2.49 14.74
N ILE A 43 -2.70 -2.37 13.99
CA ILE A 43 -2.63 -2.36 12.52
C ILE A 43 -1.71 -3.46 11.98
N THR A 44 -2.07 -4.07 10.86
CA THR A 44 -1.16 -4.94 10.09
C THR A 44 -0.46 -4.11 9.02
N VAL A 45 0.86 -4.22 8.92
CA VAL A 45 1.68 -3.51 7.94
C VAL A 45 1.99 -4.43 6.76
N LEU A 46 1.76 -3.95 5.54
CA LEU A 46 2.10 -4.60 4.28
C LEU A 46 3.20 -3.79 3.59
N ILE A 47 4.40 -4.35 3.51
CA ILE A 47 5.54 -3.75 2.81
C ILE A 47 5.67 -4.41 1.45
N ASN A 48 5.56 -3.64 0.38
CA ASN A 48 5.71 -4.15 -0.98
C ASN A 48 7.18 -4.15 -1.43
N GLY A 49 7.81 -5.34 -1.38
CA GLY A 49 9.18 -5.54 -1.83
C GLY A 49 9.26 -6.13 -3.24
N TYR A 50 10.29 -5.78 -4.01
CA TYR A 50 10.49 -6.34 -5.36
C TYR A 50 11.95 -6.65 -5.71
N SER A 51 12.88 -5.75 -5.37
CA SER A 51 14.28 -5.88 -5.77
C SER A 51 15.17 -6.37 -4.64
N GLU A 52 16.04 -7.32 -4.94
CA GLU A 52 17.06 -7.83 -4.01
C GLU A 52 17.98 -6.71 -3.51
N ARG A 53 18.21 -5.66 -4.33
CA ARG A 53 18.99 -4.49 -3.94
C ARG A 53 18.37 -3.70 -2.77
N ARG A 54 17.06 -3.81 -2.57
CA ARG A 54 16.33 -3.13 -1.48
C ARG A 54 16.22 -3.96 -0.20
N ILE A 55 16.72 -5.21 -0.19
CA ILE A 55 16.65 -6.08 1.00
C ILE A 55 17.21 -5.41 2.27
N PRO A 56 18.37 -4.73 2.27
CA PRO A 56 18.86 -4.06 3.47
C PRO A 56 17.88 -3.00 4.01
N LEU A 57 17.28 -2.23 3.11
CA LEU A 57 16.29 -1.19 3.46
C LEU A 57 14.98 -1.80 3.96
N ILE A 58 14.48 -2.84 3.29
CA ILE A 58 13.31 -3.62 3.74
C ILE A 58 13.51 -4.14 5.16
N ARG A 59 14.71 -4.64 5.49
CA ARG A 59 15.04 -5.11 6.85
C ARG A 59 14.94 -3.98 7.88
N SER A 60 15.49 -2.80 7.57
CA SER A 60 15.39 -1.61 8.43
C SER A 60 13.93 -1.22 8.67
N ILE A 61 13.17 -1.02 7.59
CA ILE A 61 11.76 -0.59 7.63
C ILE A 61 10.89 -1.61 8.38
N ALA A 62 11.03 -2.90 8.07
CA ALA A 62 10.23 -3.95 8.70
C ALA A 62 10.54 -4.10 10.20
N ALA A 63 11.82 -4.02 10.59
CA ALA A 63 12.22 -4.05 12.00
C ALA A 63 11.71 -2.84 12.77
N ALA A 64 11.76 -1.64 12.17
CA ALA A 64 11.21 -0.43 12.76
C ALA A 64 9.69 -0.59 13.02
N HIS A 65 8.90 -0.97 12.00
CA HIS A 65 7.47 -1.19 12.17
C HIS A 65 7.16 -2.27 13.22
N SER A 66 7.92 -3.37 13.24
CA SER A 66 7.76 -4.46 14.21
C SER A 66 7.92 -3.98 15.66
N GLY A 67 8.73 -2.94 15.88
CA GLY A 67 8.97 -2.34 17.19
C GLY A 67 7.84 -1.47 17.75
N SER A 68 6.85 -1.08 16.93
CA SER A 68 5.75 -0.23 17.40
C SER A 68 4.67 -1.03 18.13
N ALA A 69 4.17 -0.50 19.25
CA ALA A 69 3.11 -1.13 20.04
C ALA A 69 1.76 -1.21 19.31
N VAL A 70 1.51 -0.30 18.36
CA VAL A 70 0.27 -0.31 17.57
C VAL A 70 0.32 -1.29 16.41
N VAL A 71 1.47 -1.88 16.09
CA VAL A 71 1.59 -2.85 14.99
C VAL A 71 1.32 -4.26 15.52
N SER A 72 0.45 -5.01 14.84
CA SER A 72 0.13 -6.40 15.18
C SER A 72 1.00 -7.40 14.42
N ALA A 73 1.34 -7.09 13.16
CA ALA A 73 2.15 -7.95 12.28
C ALA A 73 2.72 -7.11 11.13
N VAL A 74 3.87 -7.54 10.61
CA VAL A 74 4.49 -6.96 9.40
C VAL A 74 4.60 -8.06 8.35
N LEU A 75 3.97 -7.85 7.19
CA LEU A 75 4.01 -8.76 6.05
C LEU A 75 4.81 -8.10 4.92
N VAL A 76 5.98 -8.67 4.61
CA VAL A 76 6.77 -8.28 3.44
C VAL A 76 6.24 -9.06 2.24
N LEU A 77 5.50 -8.38 1.37
CA LEU A 77 4.93 -8.92 0.15
C LEU A 77 6.00 -8.91 -0.95
N TRP A 78 6.62 -10.05 -1.21
CA TRP A 78 7.71 -10.15 -2.20
C TRP A 78 7.15 -10.35 -3.61
N GLY A 79 7.12 -9.27 -4.40
CA GLY A 79 6.48 -9.18 -5.71
C GLY A 79 7.32 -9.62 -6.91
N ASN A 80 8.51 -10.19 -6.71
CA ASN A 80 9.36 -10.68 -7.80
C ASN A 80 9.43 -12.21 -7.79
N PRO A 81 8.62 -12.90 -8.63
CA PRO A 81 8.60 -14.37 -8.69
C PRO A 81 9.90 -14.98 -9.24
N SER A 82 10.75 -14.19 -9.90
CA SER A 82 12.01 -14.64 -10.46
C SER A 82 13.16 -14.67 -9.44
N THR A 83 12.95 -14.15 -8.24
CA THR A 83 13.96 -14.18 -7.17
C THR A 83 14.24 -15.64 -6.73
N PRO A 84 15.51 -16.07 -6.65
CA PRO A 84 15.85 -17.42 -6.22
C PRO A 84 15.29 -17.78 -4.84
N LEU A 85 14.80 -19.01 -4.68
CA LEU A 85 14.14 -19.46 -3.46
C LEU A 85 15.07 -19.43 -2.22
N ASP A 86 16.37 -19.63 -2.41
CA ASP A 86 17.36 -19.52 -1.34
C ASP A 86 17.51 -18.08 -0.82
N VAL A 87 17.38 -17.08 -1.69
CA VAL A 87 17.35 -15.66 -1.32
C VAL A 87 16.09 -15.36 -0.51
N ILE A 88 14.92 -15.84 -0.95
CA ILE A 88 13.65 -15.69 -0.21
C ILE A 88 13.71 -16.36 1.16
N ASN A 89 14.22 -17.59 1.23
CA ASN A 89 14.37 -18.33 2.49
C ASN A 89 15.35 -17.66 3.45
N ARG A 90 16.40 -17.04 2.93
CA ARG A 90 17.33 -16.22 3.74
C ARG A 90 16.64 -14.97 4.25
N LEU A 91 15.97 -14.21 3.37
CA LEU A 91 15.21 -13.02 3.73
C LEU A 91 14.18 -13.31 4.83
N SER A 92 13.43 -14.41 4.69
CA SER A 92 12.44 -14.84 5.68
C SER A 92 13.04 -15.13 7.05
N ARG A 93 14.17 -15.87 7.12
CA ARG A 93 14.88 -16.14 8.38
C ARG A 93 15.45 -14.87 9.00
N ASP A 94 16.06 -14.02 8.19
CA ASP A 94 16.68 -12.77 8.64
C ASP A 94 15.63 -11.80 9.20
N LEU A 95 14.47 -11.68 8.55
CA LEU A 95 13.38 -10.83 9.04
C LEU A 95 12.67 -11.41 10.25
N SER A 96 12.46 -12.73 10.29
CA SER A 96 11.86 -13.39 11.46
C SER A 96 12.71 -13.20 12.73
N SER A 97 14.04 -13.18 12.58
CA SER A 97 14.99 -12.93 13.69
C SER A 97 15.21 -11.44 14.00
N ALA A 98 14.87 -10.54 13.08
CA ALA A 98 14.93 -9.09 13.30
C ALA A 98 13.70 -8.52 14.02
N SER A 99 12.69 -9.35 14.30
CA SER A 99 11.54 -8.97 15.11
C SER A 99 11.97 -8.83 16.58
N PHE A 100 12.33 -7.60 16.97
CA PHE A 100 12.66 -7.25 18.36
C PHE A 100 11.44 -6.72 19.14
N GLY A 101 10.32 -6.46 18.45
CA GLY A 101 9.07 -6.01 19.03
C GLY A 101 7.99 -7.10 19.10
N PRO A 102 6.75 -6.75 19.51
CA PRO A 102 5.66 -7.71 19.69
C PRO A 102 5.10 -8.25 18.37
N ALA A 103 5.34 -7.56 17.25
CA ALA A 103 4.78 -7.91 15.96
C ALA A 103 5.72 -8.80 15.14
N ALA A 104 5.28 -10.01 14.82
CA ALA A 104 6.02 -10.92 13.95
C ALA A 104 6.19 -10.33 12.54
N ILE A 105 7.35 -10.59 11.92
CA ILE A 105 7.65 -10.23 10.54
C ILE A 105 7.59 -11.51 9.69
N SER A 106 6.86 -11.49 8.58
CA SER A 106 6.73 -12.64 7.68
C SER A 106 6.92 -12.21 6.23
N VAL A 107 7.58 -13.06 5.43
CA VAL A 107 7.74 -12.85 3.99
C VAL A 107 6.68 -13.67 3.25
N ILE A 108 5.89 -13.02 2.40
CA ILE A 108 4.85 -13.64 1.59
C ILE A 108 5.24 -13.52 0.11
N PRO A 109 5.78 -14.58 -0.50
CA PRO A 109 6.06 -14.59 -1.94
C PRO A 109 4.79 -14.41 -2.75
N GLN A 110 4.82 -13.52 -3.74
CA GLN A 110 3.72 -13.34 -4.68
C GLN A 110 3.94 -14.20 -5.93
N SER A 111 2.86 -14.70 -6.52
CA SER A 111 2.88 -15.52 -7.73
C SER A 111 3.06 -14.71 -9.02
N SER A 112 2.94 -13.38 -8.95
CA SER A 112 3.06 -12.49 -10.10
C SER A 112 3.73 -11.17 -9.72
N THR A 113 4.16 -10.42 -10.75
CA THR A 113 4.68 -9.05 -10.61
C THR A 113 3.59 -7.99 -10.55
N SER A 114 2.31 -8.39 -10.45
CA SER A 114 1.19 -7.47 -10.45
C SER A 114 1.21 -6.55 -9.23
N LEU A 115 1.12 -5.24 -9.45
CA LEU A 115 0.95 -4.25 -8.39
C LEU A 115 -0.37 -4.43 -7.63
N ASN A 116 -1.41 -5.00 -8.27
CA ASN A 116 -2.67 -5.32 -7.62
C ASN A 116 -2.51 -6.27 -6.42
N SER A 117 -1.46 -7.10 -6.42
CA SER A 117 -1.22 -8.13 -5.39
C SER A 117 -1.09 -7.56 -3.98
N ARG A 118 -0.73 -6.28 -3.85
CA ARG A 118 -0.64 -5.58 -2.56
C ARG A 118 -1.98 -5.45 -1.85
N PHE A 119 -3.08 -5.48 -2.59
CA PHE A 119 -4.43 -5.30 -2.08
C PHE A 119 -5.21 -6.60 -1.88
N LEU A 120 -4.58 -7.76 -2.12
CA LEU A 120 -5.24 -9.05 -1.89
C LEU A 120 -5.58 -9.23 -0.40
N PRO A 121 -6.79 -9.73 -0.07
CA PRO A 121 -7.12 -10.21 1.26
C PRO A 121 -6.21 -11.37 1.69
N ARG A 122 -5.88 -11.44 2.99
CA ARG A 122 -4.93 -12.43 3.53
C ARG A 122 -5.36 -12.95 4.89
N ARG A 123 -5.12 -14.23 5.16
CA ARG A 123 -5.43 -14.88 6.45
C ARG A 123 -4.66 -14.26 7.61
N GLU A 124 -3.46 -13.78 7.32
CA GLU A 124 -2.51 -13.17 8.25
C GLU A 124 -2.99 -11.81 8.75
N ILE A 125 -3.89 -11.13 8.03
CA ILE A 125 -4.46 -9.85 8.44
C ILE A 125 -5.55 -10.12 9.48
N LYS A 126 -5.30 -9.69 10.72
CA LYS A 126 -6.18 -9.88 11.89
C LYS A 126 -6.65 -8.56 12.50
N THR A 127 -6.42 -7.46 11.80
CA THR A 127 -6.70 -6.09 12.23
C THR A 127 -7.74 -5.45 11.34
N ARG A 128 -8.44 -4.43 11.86
CA ARG A 128 -9.39 -3.62 11.08
C ARG A 128 -8.68 -2.62 10.17
N ALA A 129 -7.51 -2.15 10.59
CA ALA A 129 -6.65 -1.27 9.79
C ALA A 129 -5.56 -2.07 9.11
N VAL A 130 -5.18 -1.63 7.92
CA VAL A 130 -4.00 -2.11 7.19
C VAL A 130 -3.20 -0.89 6.75
N LEU A 131 -1.90 -0.90 7.03
CA LEU A 131 -0.94 0.06 6.47
C LEU A 131 -0.29 -0.60 5.26
N VAL A 132 -0.50 -0.03 4.07
CA VAL A 132 0.23 -0.37 2.84
C VAL A 132 1.35 0.65 2.67
N CYS A 133 2.59 0.18 2.55
CA CYS A 133 3.76 1.01 2.33
C CYS A 133 4.72 0.42 1.28
N ASP A 134 5.47 1.29 0.63
CA ASP A 134 6.52 0.91 -0.33
C ASP A 134 7.82 0.55 0.41
N ASP A 135 8.67 -0.29 -0.21
CA ASP A 135 9.93 -0.77 0.36
C ASP A 135 11.07 0.27 0.40
N ASP A 136 10.80 1.50 -0.01
CA ASP A 136 11.74 2.61 -0.05
C ASP A 136 11.31 3.82 0.79
N VAL A 137 10.34 3.66 1.68
CA VAL A 137 9.82 4.73 2.54
C VAL A 137 10.02 4.40 4.01
N GLU A 138 10.92 5.14 4.66
CA GLU A 138 11.11 5.08 6.12
C GLU A 138 10.27 6.17 6.80
N VAL A 139 9.50 5.80 7.82
CA VAL A 139 8.69 6.73 8.63
C VAL A 139 8.94 6.43 10.11
N ASP A 140 9.12 7.48 10.92
CA ASP A 140 9.35 7.29 12.35
C ASP A 140 8.11 6.72 13.09
N LEU A 141 8.35 6.05 14.22
CA LEU A 141 7.30 5.34 14.95
C LEU A 141 6.20 6.27 15.47
N ARG A 142 6.55 7.50 15.89
CA ARG A 142 5.55 8.45 16.40
C ARG A 142 4.60 8.88 15.29
N SER A 143 5.12 9.08 14.09
CA SER A 143 4.33 9.38 12.90
C SER A 143 3.41 8.21 12.51
N VAL A 144 3.88 6.96 12.63
CA VAL A 144 3.04 5.76 12.42
C VAL A 144 1.89 5.71 13.44
N GLU A 145 2.20 5.88 14.72
CA GLU A 145 1.22 5.88 15.82
C GLU A 145 0.20 7.00 15.67
N PHE A 146 0.66 8.20 15.30
CA PHE A 146 -0.19 9.34 15.02
C PHE A 146 -1.14 9.08 13.84
N ALA A 147 -0.61 8.58 12.71
CA ALA A 147 -1.41 8.25 11.54
C ALA A 147 -2.48 7.20 11.87
N PHE A 148 -2.13 6.17 12.66
CA PHE A 148 -3.08 5.15 13.11
C PHE A 148 -4.17 5.72 14.02
N LYS A 149 -3.82 6.63 14.93
CA LYS A 149 -4.81 7.35 15.77
C LYS A 149 -5.79 8.17 14.92
N ILE A 150 -5.31 8.83 13.87
CA ILE A 150 -6.18 9.56 12.94
C ILE A 150 -7.10 8.61 12.17
N TRP A 151 -6.58 7.47 11.72
CA TRP A 151 -7.40 6.43 11.09
C TRP A 151 -8.48 5.88 12.02
N ALA A 152 -8.16 5.64 13.30
CA ALA A 152 -9.14 5.14 14.26
C ALA A 152 -10.35 6.09 14.44
N SER A 153 -10.17 7.38 14.17
CA SER A 153 -11.25 8.38 14.18
C SER A 153 -11.92 8.61 12.81
N ASN A 154 -11.36 8.04 11.74
CA ASN A 154 -11.82 8.16 10.35
C ASN A 154 -11.71 6.79 9.62
N PRO A 155 -12.29 5.71 10.15
CA PRO A 155 -11.98 4.34 9.72
C PRO A 155 -12.42 4.01 8.29
N ASP A 156 -13.33 4.79 7.74
CA ASP A 156 -13.85 4.71 6.37
C ASP A 156 -12.94 5.41 5.34
N ARG A 157 -12.03 6.29 5.78
CA ARG A 157 -11.20 7.11 4.86
C ARG A 157 -9.78 6.57 4.74
N LEU A 158 -9.17 6.84 3.58
CA LEU A 158 -7.73 6.63 3.38
C LEU A 158 -6.94 7.68 4.16
N ILE A 159 -5.98 7.26 4.99
CA ILE A 159 -5.09 8.14 5.73
C ILE A 159 -3.66 7.94 5.22
N GLY A 160 -2.87 9.00 5.06
CA GLY A 160 -1.48 8.83 4.66
C GLY A 160 -0.67 10.12 4.57
N LEU A 161 0.59 10.00 4.15
CA LEU A 161 1.57 11.08 4.18
C LEU A 161 1.87 11.68 2.80
N PHE A 162 1.55 10.94 1.74
CA PHE A 162 1.97 11.26 0.38
C PHE A 162 0.74 11.54 -0.47
N ALA A 163 0.29 12.79 -0.44
CA ALA A 163 -0.89 13.22 -1.19
C ALA A 163 -0.56 13.68 -2.60
N ARG A 164 -1.53 13.49 -3.50
CA ARG A 164 -1.57 13.93 -4.89
C ARG A 164 -2.99 14.37 -5.23
N SER A 165 -3.16 14.95 -6.41
CA SER A 165 -4.44 15.44 -6.87
C SER A 165 -4.75 14.96 -8.28
N HIS A 166 -6.03 14.99 -8.63
CA HIS A 166 -6.47 15.02 -10.01
C HIS A 166 -6.90 16.43 -10.41
N ASP A 167 -7.10 16.66 -11.70
CA ASP A 167 -7.75 17.82 -12.30
C ASP A 167 -8.33 17.44 -13.67
N LEU A 168 -9.21 18.27 -14.22
CA LEU A 168 -9.69 18.11 -15.60
C LEU A 168 -9.00 19.13 -16.51
N ASP A 169 -8.22 18.66 -17.48
CA ASP A 169 -7.75 19.50 -18.57
C ASP A 169 -8.91 19.72 -19.55
N LEU A 170 -9.51 20.92 -19.52
CA LEU A 170 -10.65 21.26 -20.36
C LEU A 170 -10.31 21.31 -21.86
N SER A 171 -9.06 21.59 -22.21
CA SER A 171 -8.64 21.67 -23.61
C SER A 171 -8.54 20.29 -24.23
N ARG A 172 -7.97 19.34 -23.47
CA ARG A 172 -7.81 17.93 -23.90
C ARG A 172 -9.03 17.09 -23.59
N LYS A 173 -9.92 17.56 -22.71
CA LYS A 173 -11.05 16.80 -22.13
C LYS A 173 -10.59 15.50 -21.47
N GLU A 174 -9.46 15.58 -20.78
CA GLU A 174 -8.80 14.44 -20.13
C GLU A 174 -8.55 14.75 -18.66
N TRP A 175 -8.65 13.74 -17.81
CA TRP A 175 -8.25 13.86 -16.43
C TRP A 175 -6.72 13.82 -16.33
N ILE A 176 -6.15 14.67 -15.49
CA ILE A 176 -4.71 14.77 -15.28
C ILE A 176 -4.35 14.43 -13.84
N TYR A 177 -3.20 13.81 -13.65
CA TYR A 177 -2.61 13.57 -12.35
C TYR A 177 -1.61 14.68 -12.01
N THR A 178 -1.81 15.33 -10.87
CA THR A 178 -1.10 16.56 -10.51
C THR A 178 -0.75 16.64 -9.02
N ILE A 179 -0.04 17.70 -8.64
CA ILE A 179 0.28 18.06 -7.27
C ILE A 179 -0.22 19.48 -7.05
N HIS A 180 -1.01 19.67 -5.99
CA HIS A 180 -1.48 20.98 -5.55
C HIS A 180 -1.02 21.25 -4.11
N PRO A 181 -0.75 22.51 -3.77
CA PRO A 181 -0.36 22.90 -2.41
C PRO A 181 -1.54 22.92 -1.43
N ASP A 182 -2.76 23.10 -1.91
CA ASP A 182 -3.95 23.46 -1.14
C ASP A 182 -5.03 22.37 -1.11
N ARG A 183 -5.07 21.49 -2.13
CA ARG A 183 -6.05 20.42 -2.26
C ARG A 183 -5.43 19.11 -2.72
N TYR A 184 -6.04 18.01 -2.34
CA TYR A 184 -5.61 16.67 -2.75
C TYR A 184 -6.80 15.73 -2.80
N SER A 185 -6.68 14.64 -3.54
CA SER A 185 -7.77 13.68 -3.76
C SER A 185 -7.26 12.25 -3.92
N ILE A 186 -5.94 12.07 -3.92
CA ILE A 186 -5.27 10.78 -4.10
C ILE A 186 -4.23 10.65 -2.98
N MET A 187 -4.28 9.53 -2.26
CA MET A 187 -3.24 9.10 -1.33
C MET A 187 -2.38 8.02 -1.97
N LEU A 188 -1.05 8.11 -1.88
CA LEU A 188 -0.14 7.12 -2.48
C LEU A 188 0.11 5.95 -1.53
N THR A 189 0.35 4.77 -2.09
CA THR A 189 0.74 3.56 -1.36
C THR A 189 2.15 3.61 -0.77
N LYS A 190 2.89 4.71 -0.97
CA LYS A 190 4.10 5.02 -0.20
C LYS A 190 3.86 4.88 1.30
N PHE A 191 2.70 5.38 1.75
CA PHE A 191 2.17 5.16 3.09
C PHE A 191 0.67 5.44 3.08
N MET A 192 -0.14 4.38 3.12
CA MET A 192 -1.60 4.44 3.08
C MET A 192 -2.20 3.51 4.13
N ILE A 193 -2.91 4.07 5.09
CA ILE A 193 -3.76 3.31 6.02
C ILE A 193 -5.18 3.26 5.46
N LEU A 194 -5.75 2.06 5.42
CA LEU A 194 -7.12 1.79 4.99
C LEU A 194 -7.79 0.73 5.86
N SER A 195 -9.13 0.66 5.79
CA SER A 195 -9.88 -0.46 6.36
C SER A 195 -9.62 -1.75 5.58
N THR A 196 -9.47 -2.88 6.29
CA THR A 196 -9.32 -4.22 5.70
C THR A 196 -10.43 -4.55 4.68
N GLU A 197 -11.63 -4.01 4.86
CA GLU A 197 -12.76 -4.19 3.92
C GLU A 197 -12.43 -3.69 2.50
N TYR A 198 -11.59 -2.66 2.36
CA TYR A 198 -11.22 -2.14 1.05
C TYR A 198 -10.29 -3.07 0.28
N LEU A 199 -9.60 -4.01 0.94
CA LEU A 199 -8.89 -5.09 0.26
C LEU A 199 -9.87 -6.00 -0.47
N PHE A 200 -11.00 -6.36 0.17
CA PHE A 200 -12.05 -7.15 -0.46
C PHE A 200 -12.76 -6.38 -1.57
N LYS A 201 -13.12 -5.12 -1.33
CA LYS A 201 -13.77 -4.28 -2.36
C LYS A 201 -12.90 -4.15 -3.62
N TYR A 202 -11.59 -4.03 -3.44
CA TYR A 202 -10.64 -3.95 -4.55
C TYR A 202 -10.46 -5.29 -5.28
N SER A 203 -10.22 -6.38 -4.54
CA SER A 203 -9.81 -7.65 -5.15
C SER A 203 -10.97 -8.56 -5.54
N CYS A 204 -12.07 -8.53 -4.78
CA CYS A 204 -13.10 -9.55 -4.78
C CYS A 204 -14.49 -9.06 -5.21
N GLU A 205 -14.74 -7.75 -5.16
CA GLU A 205 -16.06 -7.17 -5.44
C GLU A 205 -16.03 -6.30 -6.72
N GLY A 206 -17.15 -5.63 -7.03
CA GLY A 206 -17.26 -4.68 -8.14
C GLY A 206 -17.36 -5.30 -9.54
N GLY A 207 -17.36 -6.63 -9.65
CA GLY A 207 -17.67 -7.37 -10.88
C GLY A 207 -16.77 -7.04 -12.07
N GLU A 208 -17.35 -7.05 -13.28
CA GLU A 208 -16.61 -6.85 -14.54
C GLU A 208 -15.93 -5.47 -14.61
N ALA A 209 -16.56 -4.44 -14.03
CA ALA A 209 -15.99 -3.09 -13.99
C ALA A 209 -14.68 -3.07 -13.20
N MET A 210 -14.67 -3.63 -11.99
CA MET A 210 -13.47 -3.70 -11.17
C MET A 210 -12.40 -4.60 -11.80
N ALA A 211 -12.81 -5.74 -12.39
CA ALA A 211 -11.89 -6.61 -13.13
C ALA A 211 -11.22 -5.87 -14.30
N ARG A 212 -11.98 -5.07 -15.07
CA ARG A 212 -11.44 -4.23 -16.15
C ARG A 212 -10.44 -3.20 -15.63
N MET A 213 -10.74 -2.52 -14.51
CA MET A 213 -9.82 -1.53 -13.94
C MET A 213 -8.53 -2.17 -13.40
N ARG A 214 -8.60 -3.36 -12.77
CA ARG A 214 -7.40 -4.09 -12.34
C ARG A 214 -6.55 -4.57 -13.51
N ARG A 215 -7.18 -4.99 -14.62
CA ARG A 215 -6.45 -5.31 -15.87
C ARG A 215 -5.70 -4.10 -16.42
N LEU A 216 -6.32 -2.91 -16.41
CA LEU A 216 -5.64 -1.67 -16.81
C LEU A 216 -4.42 -1.37 -15.93
N VAL A 217 -4.50 -1.63 -14.62
CA VAL A 217 -3.35 -1.52 -13.69
C VAL A 217 -2.22 -2.48 -14.10
N ASP A 218 -2.55 -3.72 -14.44
CA ASP A 218 -1.56 -4.71 -14.89
C ASP A 218 -0.94 -4.34 -16.24
N GLU A 219 -1.74 -3.94 -17.22
CA GLU A 219 -1.26 -3.50 -18.55
C GLU A 219 -0.35 -2.27 -18.44
N THR A 220 -0.66 -1.37 -17.52
CA THR A 220 0.06 -0.11 -17.32
C THR A 220 1.26 -0.26 -16.37
N GLN A 221 1.30 -1.33 -15.58
CA GLN A 221 2.22 -1.53 -14.45
C GLN A 221 2.29 -0.30 -13.55
N ASN A 222 1.12 0.27 -13.23
CA ASN A 222 0.96 1.50 -12.44
C ASN A 222 -0.51 1.69 -11.99
N CYS A 223 -0.77 2.75 -11.23
CA CYS A 223 -2.10 3.27 -10.91
C CYS A 223 -2.97 2.41 -9.97
N GLU A 224 -2.40 1.38 -9.34
CA GLU A 224 -3.07 0.60 -8.31
C GLU A 224 -3.50 1.46 -7.12
N ASP A 225 -2.68 2.43 -6.75
CA ASP A 225 -2.98 3.40 -5.69
C ASP A 225 -4.12 4.34 -6.08
N ILE A 226 -4.14 4.85 -7.31
CA ILE A 226 -5.23 5.66 -7.86
C ILE A 226 -6.52 4.84 -7.86
N LEU A 227 -6.47 3.58 -8.30
CA LEU A 227 -7.63 2.71 -8.32
C LEU A 227 -8.17 2.46 -6.91
N MET A 228 -7.31 2.27 -5.91
CA MET A 228 -7.75 2.16 -4.51
C MET A 228 -8.42 3.47 -4.02
N ASN A 229 -7.91 4.64 -4.40
CA ASN A 229 -8.58 5.91 -4.09
C ASN A 229 -9.95 6.02 -4.76
N PHE A 230 -10.10 5.52 -6.00
CA PHE A 230 -11.40 5.41 -6.65
C PHE A 230 -12.34 4.52 -5.83
N VAL A 231 -11.92 3.31 -5.44
CA VAL A 231 -12.72 2.38 -4.62
C VAL A 231 -13.21 3.04 -3.33
N VAL A 232 -12.32 3.66 -2.55
CA VAL A 232 -12.70 4.26 -1.26
C VAL A 232 -13.56 5.52 -1.43
N ALA A 233 -13.21 6.39 -2.37
CA ALA A 233 -14.00 7.60 -2.61
C ALA A 233 -15.38 7.28 -3.18
N ASP A 234 -15.51 6.19 -3.94
CA ASP A 234 -16.79 5.70 -4.46
C ASP A 234 -17.72 5.25 -3.34
N GLU A 235 -17.18 4.49 -2.39
CA GLU A 235 -17.91 3.95 -1.26
C GLU A 235 -18.33 5.04 -0.27
N THR A 236 -17.43 5.97 0.04
CA THR A 236 -17.61 6.94 1.13
C THR A 236 -18.13 8.29 0.67
N ASN A 237 -18.04 8.60 -0.62
CA ASN A 237 -18.23 9.93 -1.17
C ASN A 237 -17.36 11.00 -0.45
N ALA A 238 -16.18 10.61 0.04
CA ALA A 238 -15.24 11.46 0.77
C ALA A 238 -13.80 11.31 0.23
N GLY A 239 -12.98 12.36 0.39
CA GLY A 239 -11.58 12.33 0.00
C GLY A 239 -10.68 11.70 1.07
N PRO A 240 -9.39 11.47 0.79
CA PRO A 240 -8.44 10.99 1.79
C PRO A 240 -8.12 12.04 2.87
N VAL A 241 -7.42 11.67 3.94
CA VAL A 241 -6.90 12.59 4.97
C VAL A 241 -5.37 12.56 4.95
N LEU A 242 -4.77 13.73 4.73
CA LEU A 242 -3.32 13.91 4.78
C LEU A 242 -2.86 14.17 6.22
N VAL A 243 -1.89 13.37 6.69
CA VAL A 243 -1.26 13.53 8.00
C VAL A 243 0.20 13.98 7.87
N GLY A 244 0.70 14.70 8.86
CA GLY A 244 2.11 15.03 8.99
C GLY A 244 2.93 13.92 9.64
N ALA A 245 4.18 13.80 9.19
CA ALA A 245 5.24 13.10 9.91
C ALA A 245 6.22 14.09 10.52
N GLU A 246 6.80 13.69 11.66
CA GLU A 246 8.03 14.29 12.19
C GLU A 246 9.20 13.96 11.26
N GLN A 247 9.35 12.69 10.87
CA GLN A 247 10.38 12.23 9.94
C GLN A 247 9.81 11.19 8.95
N ALA A 248 9.94 11.48 7.66
CA ALA A 248 9.65 10.55 6.59
C ALA A 248 10.72 10.69 5.50
N ARG A 249 11.39 9.58 5.16
CA ARG A 249 12.45 9.52 4.16
C ARG A 249 12.02 8.62 3.00
N ASP A 250 11.97 9.22 1.82
CA ASP A 250 11.61 8.56 0.55
C ASP A 250 12.89 8.28 -0.26
N HIS A 251 13.45 7.08 -0.12
CA HIS A 251 14.68 6.65 -0.80
C HIS A 251 14.49 6.49 -2.32
N GLY A 252 13.25 6.40 -2.79
CA GLY A 252 12.91 6.36 -4.21
C GLY A 252 12.83 7.73 -4.89
N ASP A 253 12.82 8.84 -4.14
CA ASP A 253 12.77 10.19 -4.74
C ASP A 253 14.15 10.65 -5.19
N SER A 254 14.26 10.89 -6.50
CA SER A 254 15.50 11.34 -7.16
C SER A 254 16.07 12.68 -6.67
N ARG A 255 15.34 13.44 -5.84
CA ARG A 255 15.81 14.70 -5.23
C ARG A 255 16.61 14.49 -3.95
N ASN A 256 16.56 13.30 -3.38
CA ASN A 256 17.30 12.98 -2.18
C ASN A 256 18.65 12.39 -2.62
N GLU A 257 19.73 13.18 -2.48
CA GLU A 257 21.07 12.86 -3.00
C GLU A 257 22.01 12.30 -1.91
N GLY A 258 22.76 11.25 -2.27
CA GLY A 258 23.88 10.66 -1.52
C GLY A 258 24.59 9.58 -2.36
N GLU A 259 25.93 9.52 -2.33
CA GLU A 259 26.77 8.65 -3.18
C GLU A 259 26.52 7.13 -3.03
N ARG A 260 25.83 6.69 -1.97
CA ARG A 260 25.50 5.27 -1.70
C ARG A 260 24.09 4.85 -2.15
N GLU A 261 23.33 5.74 -2.78
CA GLU A 261 21.89 5.53 -3.04
C GLU A 261 21.53 5.36 -4.53
N GLU A 262 22.49 5.39 -5.46
CA GLU A 262 22.22 5.20 -6.89
C GLU A 262 21.56 3.84 -7.19
N GLU A 263 22.03 2.76 -6.55
CA GLU A 263 21.51 1.41 -6.78
C GLU A 263 20.06 1.20 -6.33
N VAL A 264 19.61 1.95 -5.30
CA VAL A 264 18.23 1.89 -4.76
C VAL A 264 17.25 2.64 -5.69
N ARG A 265 17.75 3.65 -6.39
CA ARG A 265 16.99 4.52 -7.30
C ARG A 265 16.70 3.91 -8.66
N GLU A 266 17.65 3.15 -9.22
CA GLU A 266 17.51 2.55 -10.57
C GLU A 266 16.28 1.63 -10.70
N VAL A 267 15.79 1.12 -9.57
CA VAL A 267 14.64 0.20 -9.49
C VAL A 267 13.28 0.94 -9.49
N GLY A 268 13.27 2.26 -9.27
CA GLY A 268 12.02 3.01 -9.06
C GLY A 268 11.13 3.13 -10.30
N LEU A 269 9.81 2.89 -10.13
CA LEU A 269 8.80 3.01 -11.20
C LEU A 269 8.53 4.46 -11.67
N SER A 270 9.11 5.46 -11.00
CA SER A 270 8.89 6.90 -11.26
C SER A 270 10.09 7.64 -11.87
N THR A 271 11.10 6.92 -12.37
CA THR A 271 12.35 7.50 -12.90
C THR A 271 12.14 8.48 -14.06
N ARG A 272 11.11 8.30 -14.91
CA ARG A 272 10.72 9.23 -15.99
C ARG A 272 9.47 10.05 -15.63
N ARG A 273 9.66 11.16 -14.90
CA ARG A 273 8.57 11.94 -14.28
C ARG A 273 7.46 12.41 -15.23
N GLY A 274 7.80 12.89 -16.43
CA GLY A 274 6.82 13.40 -17.40
C GLY A 274 5.90 12.30 -17.96
N GLU A 275 6.50 11.23 -18.48
CA GLU A 275 5.76 10.06 -18.99
C GLU A 275 4.97 9.37 -17.87
N HIS A 276 5.54 9.26 -16.66
CA HIS A 276 4.88 8.65 -15.51
C HIS A 276 3.62 9.44 -15.08
N ARG A 277 3.68 10.77 -15.02
CA ARG A 277 2.49 11.59 -14.67
C ARG A 277 1.41 11.53 -15.75
N LYS A 278 1.81 11.56 -17.02
CA LYS A 278 0.87 11.44 -18.15
C LYS A 278 0.11 10.12 -18.08
N ARG A 279 0.84 9.00 -17.91
CA ARG A 279 0.29 7.65 -17.75
C ARG A 279 -0.70 7.57 -16.59
N ARG A 280 -0.40 8.22 -15.46
CA ARG A 280 -1.32 8.30 -14.31
C ARG A 280 -2.60 9.10 -14.60
N GLY A 281 -2.52 10.17 -15.39
CA GLY A 281 -3.72 10.88 -15.87
C GLY A 281 -4.57 10.01 -16.81
N GLU A 282 -3.94 9.25 -17.69
CA GLU A 282 -4.60 8.28 -18.57
C GLU A 282 -5.37 7.22 -17.76
N CYS A 283 -4.78 6.69 -16.67
CA CYS A 283 -5.48 5.79 -15.74
C CYS A 283 -6.75 6.42 -15.12
N ILE A 284 -6.66 7.66 -14.62
CA ILE A 284 -7.82 8.37 -14.05
C ILE A 284 -8.93 8.50 -15.09
N THR A 285 -8.54 8.80 -16.34
CA THR A 285 -9.48 8.90 -17.47
C THR A 285 -10.16 7.57 -17.78
N GLU A 286 -9.41 6.48 -17.81
CA GLU A 286 -9.98 5.15 -18.07
C GLU A 286 -10.86 4.65 -16.91
N PHE A 287 -10.45 4.83 -15.66
CA PHE A 287 -11.27 4.47 -14.50
C PHE A 287 -12.59 5.26 -14.48
N HIS A 288 -12.52 6.56 -14.76
CA HIS A 288 -13.70 7.40 -14.95
C HIS A 288 -14.63 6.87 -16.05
N ARG A 289 -14.07 6.45 -17.20
CA ARG A 289 -14.85 5.87 -18.32
C ARG A 289 -15.52 4.55 -17.91
N VAL A 290 -14.82 3.68 -17.19
CA VAL A 290 -15.37 2.40 -16.70
C VAL A 290 -16.53 2.64 -15.74
N LEU A 291 -16.37 3.54 -14.78
CA LEU A 291 -17.39 3.80 -13.75
C LEU A 291 -18.53 4.71 -14.24
N GLY A 292 -18.33 5.46 -15.33
CA GLY A 292 -19.30 6.42 -15.85
C GLY A 292 -19.43 7.70 -15.03
N ARG A 293 -18.59 7.89 -14.00
CA ARG A 293 -18.56 9.08 -13.14
C ARG A 293 -17.18 9.24 -12.48
N MET A 294 -16.92 10.45 -11.95
CA MET A 294 -15.70 10.74 -11.18
C MET A 294 -15.96 10.61 -9.67
N PRO A 295 -15.48 9.55 -9.00
CA PRO A 295 -15.69 9.38 -7.57
C PRO A 295 -14.73 10.21 -6.71
N LEU A 296 -13.52 10.52 -7.22
CA LEU A 296 -12.50 11.20 -6.42
C LEU A 296 -13.02 12.53 -5.86
N ARG A 297 -12.86 12.72 -4.55
CA ARG A 297 -13.25 13.93 -3.83
C ARG A 297 -12.01 14.65 -3.30
N TYR A 298 -12.02 15.97 -3.41
CA TYR A 298 -10.97 16.79 -2.81
C TYR A 298 -11.08 16.80 -1.29
N SER A 299 -9.94 16.84 -0.65
CA SER A 299 -9.75 17.17 0.75
C SER A 299 -8.73 18.30 0.85
N TYR A 300 -8.81 19.01 1.96
CA TYR A 300 -8.08 20.24 2.21
C TYR A 300 -7.44 20.15 3.59
N GLY A 301 -6.30 20.83 3.75
CA GLY A 301 -5.57 20.85 5.01
C GLY A 301 -4.82 19.55 5.32
N LYS A 302 -3.95 19.63 6.32
CA LYS A 302 -3.07 18.56 6.78
C LYS A 302 -3.21 18.45 8.28
N VAL A 303 -3.49 17.24 8.77
CA VAL A 303 -3.59 16.96 10.20
C VAL A 303 -2.17 16.79 10.75
N VAL A 304 -1.83 17.55 11.78
CA VAL A 304 -0.51 17.55 12.43
C VAL A 304 -0.65 17.26 13.92
N ASN A 305 0.36 16.62 14.51
CA ASN A 305 0.32 16.21 15.92
C ASN A 305 0.30 17.41 16.88
N SER A 306 0.91 18.51 16.47
CA SER A 306 0.85 19.79 17.16
C SER A 306 0.90 20.93 16.14
N VAL A 307 0.33 22.07 16.52
CA VAL A 307 0.51 23.34 15.81
C VAL A 307 1.38 24.20 16.73
N GLY A 308 2.57 24.59 16.27
CA GLY A 308 3.39 25.55 17.02
C GLY A 308 2.71 26.92 17.07
N GLU A 309 2.95 27.69 18.13
CA GLU A 309 2.52 29.09 18.20
C GLU A 309 3.10 29.85 17.00
N GLN A 310 2.27 30.63 16.31
CA GLN A 310 2.71 31.41 15.15
C GLN A 310 3.03 32.86 15.54
N GLY A 311 2.49 33.31 16.67
CA GLY A 311 2.74 34.63 17.23
C GLY A 311 4.18 34.76 17.74
N LEU A 312 4.87 35.80 17.28
CA LEU A 312 6.12 36.25 17.89
C LEU A 312 5.83 37.33 18.93
N CYS A 313 6.28 37.10 20.15
CA CYS A 313 6.23 38.03 21.27
C CYS A 313 7.63 38.56 21.57
N LYS A 314 7.72 39.84 21.92
CA LYS A 314 8.98 40.44 22.38
C LYS A 314 9.21 40.06 23.86
N LYS A 315 10.15 39.16 24.13
CA LYS A 315 10.56 38.78 25.49
C LYS A 315 12.08 38.92 25.65
N GLY A 316 12.54 39.55 26.72
CA GLY A 316 13.98 39.81 26.94
C GLY A 316 14.67 40.58 25.81
N GLY A 317 13.93 41.43 25.08
CA GLY A 317 14.44 42.18 23.93
C GLY A 317 14.52 41.41 22.61
N LYS A 318 14.22 40.10 22.59
CA LYS A 318 14.18 39.27 21.37
C LYS A 318 12.73 38.92 21.01
N LEU A 319 12.46 38.79 19.71
CA LEU A 319 11.21 38.18 19.23
C LEU A 319 11.35 36.66 19.35
N VAL A 320 10.48 36.04 20.15
CA VAL A 320 10.40 34.59 20.36
C VAL A 320 8.95 34.15 20.25
N PHE A 321 8.67 32.87 20.05
CA PHE A 321 7.29 32.38 20.10
C PHE A 321 6.64 32.72 21.44
N CYS A 322 5.36 33.12 21.39
CA CYS A 322 4.67 33.68 22.55
C CYS A 322 4.51 32.72 23.73
N ASP A 323 4.61 31.42 23.50
CA ASP A 323 4.53 30.33 24.48
C ASP A 323 5.87 30.02 25.19
N VAL A 324 7.01 30.39 24.59
CA VAL A 324 8.34 30.19 25.19
C VAL A 324 8.45 30.98 26.49
N GLN A 325 8.50 30.31 27.63
CA GLN A 325 8.80 30.97 28.91
C GLN A 325 10.27 31.39 28.90
N VAL A 326 10.53 32.69 29.12
CA VAL A 326 11.91 33.18 29.26
C VAL A 326 12.30 32.99 30.71
N GLY A 327 13.04 31.91 30.99
CA GLY A 327 13.56 31.63 32.32
C GLY A 327 13.79 30.15 32.63
N GLU A 328 14.68 29.49 31.88
CA GLU A 328 15.66 28.51 32.38
C GLU A 328 16.99 28.75 31.66
#